data_AF-A0A553NEA6-F1
#
_entry.id   AF-A0A553NEA6-F1
#
_cell.length_a   1.000
_cell.length_b   1.000
_cell.length_c   1.000
_cell.angle_alpha   90.00
_cell.angle_beta   90.00
_cell.angle_gamma   90.00
#
_symmetry.space_group_name_H-M   'P 1'
#
loop_
_entity.id
_entity.type
_entity.pdbx_description
1 polymer ?
#
loop_
_entity_poly.entity_id
_entity_poly.type
_entity_poly.pdbx_seq_one_letter_code
_entity_poly.pdbx_strand_id
1 'polypeptide(L)'
;MINPCSNLSVQSLKKKKMRGKDTFLYFAFGSNLLTRRIHVQNQSAKAVGVAMLKDHELDFRLPSKRWHGCAATVIPCPGKRVWGVLWELKNEDLQSLDDQEGVSLNIYRRLSVKVHSQDGSEEFHPYTYRVRDEMMIPKTADCRPSKVYKNIMIEGGKENGLPSDYIQELIDIEDNGYDGPVEVKLALNLKMEQNENSSS
;
A
#
# COMPACT_ATOMS: atom_id res chain seq x y z
N MET A 1 -39.71 -47.24 15.96
CA MET A 1 -38.33 -46.93 15.55
C MET A 1 -38.36 -45.70 14.66
N ILE A 2 -38.08 -44.53 15.21
CA ILE A 2 -37.99 -43.27 14.46
C ILE A 2 -36.65 -42.66 14.87
N ASN A 3 -35.68 -42.65 13.95
CA ASN A 3 -34.42 -41.92 14.09
C ASN A 3 -34.48 -40.71 13.17
N PRO A 4 -34.47 -39.46 13.69
CA PRO A 4 -34.21 -38.29 12.86
C PRO A 4 -32.70 -38.13 12.70
N CYS A 5 -32.20 -38.42 11.50
CA CYS A 5 -30.79 -38.27 11.18
C CYS A 5 -30.42 -36.78 11.06
N SER A 6 -29.78 -36.28 12.12
CA SER A 6 -28.75 -35.24 12.16
C SER A 6 -28.78 -34.16 11.07
N ASN A 7 -29.40 -33.03 11.42
CA ASN A 7 -29.23 -31.74 10.77
C ASN A 7 -27.98 -31.05 11.36
N LEU A 8 -26.78 -31.42 10.88
CA LEU A 8 -25.52 -30.76 11.25
C LEU A 8 -24.53 -30.79 10.07
N SER A 9 -24.80 -29.98 9.05
CA SER A 9 -23.82 -29.65 8.00
C SER A 9 -23.67 -28.15 7.75
N VAL A 10 -24.34 -27.30 8.54
CA VAL A 10 -24.20 -25.84 8.45
C VAL A 10 -23.09 -25.36 9.40
N GLN A 11 -21.89 -25.93 9.28
CA GLN A 11 -20.69 -25.36 9.92
C GLN A 11 -19.44 -25.41 9.02
N SER A 12 -19.61 -25.40 7.70
CA SER A 12 -18.54 -24.90 6.81
C SER A 12 -18.59 -23.36 6.77
N LEU A 13 -18.43 -22.73 7.94
CA LEU A 13 -18.19 -21.30 8.05
C LEU A 13 -16.83 -21.01 7.41
N LYS A 14 -16.86 -20.46 6.20
CA LYS A 14 -15.73 -19.84 5.50
C LYS A 14 -15.14 -18.73 6.39
N LYS A 15 -14.17 -19.08 7.25
CA LYS A 15 -13.24 -18.17 7.93
C LYS A 15 -11.82 -18.73 7.78
N LYS A 16 -11.18 -18.38 6.68
CA LYS A 16 -9.73 -18.48 6.42
C LYS A 16 -9.45 -17.28 5.51
N LYS A 17 -8.59 -16.31 5.82
CA LYS A 17 -7.29 -16.40 6.49
C LYS A 17 -6.84 -14.99 6.94
N MET A 18 -7.22 -14.54 8.15
CA MET A 18 -6.33 -13.65 8.92
C MET A 18 -5.26 -14.60 9.46
N ARG A 19 -3.96 -14.45 9.17
CA ARG A 19 -2.97 -15.40 9.71
C ARG A 19 -1.91 -14.74 10.56
N GLY A 20 -1.58 -15.50 11.62
CA GLY A 20 -0.90 -15.14 12.87
C GLY A 20 -1.89 -14.66 13.94
N LYS A 21 -1.79 -15.16 15.18
CA LYS A 21 -2.47 -14.53 16.34
C LYS A 21 -1.91 -13.11 16.60
N ASP A 22 -0.74 -12.82 16.00
CA ASP A 22 0.12 -11.68 16.31
C ASP A 22 0.48 -10.81 15.09
N THR A 23 -0.15 -11.03 13.93
CA THR A 23 0.12 -10.27 12.68
C THR A 23 -1.16 -9.82 12.00
N PHE A 24 -1.04 -8.78 11.18
CA PHE A 24 -2.12 -8.25 10.33
C PHE A 24 -1.63 -8.05 8.89
N LEU A 25 -2.59 -7.96 7.96
CA LEU A 25 -2.31 -7.65 6.56
C LEU A 25 -2.51 -6.15 6.30
N TYR A 26 -1.59 -5.56 5.56
CA TYR A 26 -1.63 -4.18 5.09
C TYR A 26 -1.57 -4.14 3.57
N PHE A 27 -2.54 -3.48 2.95
CA PHE A 27 -2.58 -3.23 1.52
C PHE A 27 -2.00 -1.84 1.20
N ALA A 28 -0.81 -1.83 0.61
CA ALA A 28 -0.12 -0.64 0.15
C ALA A 28 -0.36 -0.39 -1.35
N PHE A 29 -0.71 0.84 -1.72
CA PHE A 29 -0.90 1.26 -3.11
C PHE A 29 -0.12 2.55 -3.49
N GLY A 30 0.56 3.17 -2.52
CA GLY A 30 1.37 4.38 -2.70
C GLY A 30 2.87 4.10 -2.52
N SER A 31 3.61 4.96 -1.82
CA SER A 31 5.07 4.79 -1.66
C SER A 31 5.50 3.49 -0.96
N ASN A 32 4.62 2.91 -0.14
CA ASN A 32 4.88 1.62 0.51
C ASN A 32 4.71 0.42 -0.45
N LEU A 33 4.50 0.64 -1.75
CA LEU A 33 4.71 -0.39 -2.78
C LEU A 33 6.18 -0.85 -2.81
N LEU A 34 7.11 0.02 -2.44
CA LEU A 34 8.54 -0.25 -2.51
C LEU A 34 9.09 -0.79 -1.19
N THR A 35 9.76 -1.95 -1.23
CA THR A 35 10.28 -2.66 -0.05
C THR A 35 11.20 -1.78 0.79
N ARG A 36 12.21 -1.16 0.17
CA ARG A 36 13.15 -0.29 0.89
C ARG A 36 12.50 0.96 1.50
N ARG A 37 11.30 1.36 1.04
CA ARG A 37 10.56 2.48 1.62
C ARG A 37 9.75 2.05 2.85
N ILE A 38 9.03 0.93 2.77
CA ILE A 38 8.21 0.45 3.89
C ILE A 38 9.11 0.02 5.07
N HIS A 39 10.26 -0.60 4.80
CA HIS A 39 11.22 -1.06 5.82
C HIS A 39 11.89 0.06 6.62
N VAL A 40 11.82 1.32 6.18
CA VAL A 40 12.37 2.47 6.92
C VAL A 40 11.68 2.63 8.28
N GLN A 41 10.38 2.32 8.34
CA GLN A 41 9.57 2.46 9.56
C GLN A 41 8.99 1.11 10.00
N ASN A 42 8.96 0.11 9.12
CA ASN A 42 8.35 -1.19 9.38
C ASN A 42 9.30 -2.31 8.96
N GLN A 43 10.42 -2.48 9.68
CA GLN A 43 11.48 -3.44 9.33
C GLN A 43 11.01 -4.91 9.27
N SER A 44 9.94 -5.23 10.00
CA SER A 44 9.36 -6.58 10.06
C SER A 44 8.49 -6.93 8.85
N ALA A 45 8.15 -5.96 7.98
CA ALA A 45 7.16 -6.13 6.93
C ALA A 45 7.61 -7.18 5.90
N LYS A 46 6.74 -8.17 5.64
CA LYS A 46 6.98 -9.23 4.67
C LYS A 46 5.99 -9.12 3.52
N ALA A 47 6.49 -9.12 2.29
CA ALA A 47 5.63 -9.16 1.12
C ALA A 47 4.91 -10.52 1.08
N VAL A 48 3.59 -10.49 1.02
CA VAL A 48 2.73 -11.67 0.85
C VAL A 48 2.42 -11.91 -0.63
N GLY A 49 2.26 -10.84 -1.39
CA GLY A 49 1.99 -10.87 -2.82
C GLY A 49 1.22 -9.65 -3.30
N VAL A 50 0.84 -9.67 -4.57
CA VAL A 50 0.09 -8.60 -5.22
C VAL A 50 -1.42 -8.86 -5.09
N ALA A 51 -2.18 -7.80 -4.84
CA ALA A 51 -3.63 -7.86 -4.76
C ALA A 51 -4.30 -6.67 -5.45
N MET A 52 -5.58 -6.84 -5.75
CA MET A 52 -6.44 -5.87 -6.41
C MET A 52 -7.59 -5.46 -5.49
N LEU A 53 -7.72 -4.15 -5.29
CA LEU A 53 -8.91 -3.51 -4.73
C LEU A 53 -9.85 -3.12 -5.87
N LYS A 54 -11.06 -3.70 -5.90
CA LYS A 54 -12.09 -3.41 -6.91
C LYS A 54 -12.90 -2.17 -6.55
N ASP A 55 -13.52 -1.56 -7.56
CA ASP A 55 -14.44 -0.41 -7.45
C ASP A 55 -13.81 0.81 -6.77
N HIS A 56 -12.50 0.96 -6.95
CA HIS A 56 -11.71 2.08 -6.47
C HIS A 56 -10.76 2.57 -7.56
N GLU A 57 -10.40 3.84 -7.48
CA GLU A 57 -9.41 4.51 -8.31
C GLU A 57 -8.30 5.12 -7.44
N LEU A 58 -7.07 5.06 -7.93
CA LEU A 58 -5.93 5.77 -7.35
C LEU A 58 -6.07 7.26 -7.67
N ASP A 59 -6.01 8.10 -6.65
CA ASP A 59 -6.10 9.56 -6.80
C ASP A 59 -5.02 10.25 -5.97
N PHE A 60 -4.75 11.51 -6.27
CA PHE A 60 -3.79 12.33 -5.54
C PHE A 60 -4.51 13.59 -5.09
N ARG A 61 -4.79 13.71 -3.79
CA ARG A 61 -5.56 14.85 -3.24
C ARG A 61 -5.04 15.35 -1.90
N LEU A 62 -3.85 14.92 -1.49
CA LEU A 62 -3.25 15.35 -0.23
C LEU A 62 -1.90 16.03 -0.51
N PRO A 63 -1.82 17.37 -0.46
CA PRO A 63 -0.55 18.07 -0.58
C PRO A 63 0.43 17.59 0.48
N SER A 64 1.61 17.16 0.04
CA SER A 64 2.65 16.65 0.91
C SER A 64 3.92 17.46 0.72
N LYS A 65 4.30 18.22 1.75
CA LYS A 65 5.60 18.90 1.78
C LYS A 65 6.75 17.90 1.66
N ARG A 66 6.64 16.76 2.34
CA ARG A 66 7.66 15.71 2.35
C ARG A 66 7.94 15.14 0.96
N TRP A 67 6.91 15.05 0.12
CA TRP A 67 7.02 14.53 -1.24
C TRP A 67 7.09 15.62 -2.30
N HIS A 68 7.01 16.91 -1.95
CA HIS A 68 6.94 18.02 -2.90
C HIS A 68 5.89 17.84 -4.01
N GLY A 69 4.73 17.28 -3.63
CA GLY A 69 3.62 16.98 -4.53
C GLY A 69 2.46 16.37 -3.74
N CYS A 70 1.43 15.90 -4.43
CA CYS A 70 0.31 15.24 -3.75
C CYS A 70 0.58 13.75 -3.48
N ALA A 71 0.22 13.29 -2.29
CA ALA A 71 0.30 11.90 -1.88
C ALA A 71 -0.92 11.10 -2.34
N ALA A 72 -0.72 9.79 -2.51
CA ALA A 72 -1.73 8.87 -3.00
C ALA A 72 -2.88 8.67 -2.01
N THR A 73 -4.08 8.50 -2.54
CA THR A 73 -5.27 8.01 -1.85
C THR A 73 -6.05 7.09 -2.77
N VAL A 74 -7.03 6.37 -2.23
CA VAL A 74 -8.04 5.65 -3.02
C VAL A 74 -9.41 6.28 -2.85
N ILE A 75 -10.16 6.39 -3.94
CA ILE A 75 -11.55 6.87 -3.93
C ILE A 75 -12.48 5.81 -4.52
N PRO A 76 -13.73 5.68 -4.03
CA PRO A 76 -14.72 4.81 -4.68
C PRO A 76 -14.94 5.23 -6.13
N CYS A 77 -14.82 4.27 -7.05
CA CYS A 77 -15.00 4.47 -8.47
C CYS A 77 -15.44 3.13 -9.11
N PRO A 78 -16.75 2.88 -9.27
CA PRO A 78 -17.27 1.61 -9.77
C PRO A 78 -16.65 1.19 -11.11
N GLY A 79 -16.29 -0.08 -11.24
CA GLY A 79 -15.67 -0.62 -12.45
C GLY A 79 -14.18 -0.30 -12.62
N LYS A 80 -13.58 0.51 -11.75
CA LYS A 80 -12.12 0.71 -11.68
C LYS A 80 -11.47 -0.27 -10.71
N ARG A 81 -10.13 -0.30 -10.73
CA ARG A 81 -9.31 -1.15 -9.86
C ARG A 81 -8.05 -0.42 -9.42
N VAL A 82 -7.55 -0.77 -8.23
CA VAL A 82 -6.24 -0.36 -7.72
C VAL A 82 -5.45 -1.62 -7.42
N TRP A 83 -4.26 -1.74 -8.01
CA TRP A 83 -3.32 -2.80 -7.66
C TRP A 83 -2.37 -2.32 -6.57
N GLY A 84 -1.99 -3.25 -5.70
CA GLY A 84 -1.09 -2.95 -4.59
C GLY A 84 -0.41 -4.20 -4.05
N VAL A 85 0.43 -4.00 -3.05
CA VAL A 85 1.18 -5.05 -2.37
C VAL A 85 0.50 -5.34 -1.03
N LEU A 86 0.28 -6.62 -0.75
CA LEU A 86 -0.07 -7.13 0.57
C LEU A 86 1.21 -7.35 1.38
N TRP A 87 1.30 -6.63 2.49
CA TRP A 87 2.34 -6.79 3.50
C TRP A 87 1.76 -7.50 4.73
N GLU A 88 2.51 -8.44 5.28
CA GLU A 88 2.28 -8.98 6.63
C GLU A 88 3.16 -8.21 7.61
N LEU A 89 2.53 -7.63 8.64
CA LEU A 89 3.20 -6.90 9.72
C LEU A 89 2.77 -7.46 11.07
N LYS A 90 3.59 -7.27 12.10
CA LYS A 90 3.22 -7.62 13.46
C LYS A 90 2.19 -6.65 14.03
N ASN A 91 1.28 -7.12 14.87
CA ASN A 91 0.26 -6.28 15.51
C ASN A 91 0.86 -5.14 16.35
N GLU A 92 2.06 -5.32 16.91
CA GLU A 92 2.80 -4.27 17.64
C GLU A 92 3.18 -3.07 16.75
N ASP A 93 3.34 -3.29 15.43
CA ASP A 93 3.70 -2.24 14.47
C ASP A 93 2.49 -1.42 14.00
N LEU A 94 1.26 -1.82 14.37
CA LEU A 94 0.04 -1.19 13.87
C LEU A 94 -0.08 0.29 14.28
N GLN A 95 0.27 0.62 15.52
CA GLN A 95 0.26 2.01 15.99
C GLN A 95 1.33 2.86 15.28
N SER A 96 2.53 2.28 15.05
CA SER A 96 3.60 2.99 14.33
C SER A 96 3.20 3.29 12.88
N LEU A 97 2.48 2.35 12.23
CA LEU A 97 1.93 2.56 10.91
C LEU A 97 0.81 3.61 10.90
N ASP A 98 -0.09 3.61 11.88
CA ASP A 98 -1.10 4.66 12.06
C ASP A 98 -0.45 6.05 12.22
N ASP A 99 0.63 6.15 13.00
CA ASP A 99 1.36 7.40 13.23
C ASP A 99 2.08 7.87 11.96
N GLN A 100 2.67 6.94 11.18
CA GLN A 100 3.28 7.24 9.89
C GLN A 100 2.27 7.86 8.91
N GLU A 101 1.04 7.33 8.89
CA GLU A 101 -0.05 7.78 8.00
C GLU A 101 -0.83 8.95 8.62
N GLY A 102 -0.42 9.46 9.79
CA GLY A 102 -1.02 10.63 10.43
C GLY A 102 -2.48 10.41 10.84
N VAL A 103 -2.83 9.20 11.30
CA VAL A 103 -4.19 8.86 11.73
C VAL A 103 -4.62 9.71 12.93
N SER A 104 -3.73 9.91 13.91
CA SER A 104 -3.96 10.78 15.07
C SER A 104 -4.08 12.27 14.69
N LEU A 105 -3.52 12.65 13.54
CA LEU A 105 -3.61 13.99 12.96
C LEU A 105 -4.80 14.15 12.00
N ASN A 106 -5.68 13.14 11.90
CA ASN A 106 -6.81 13.10 10.97
C ASN A 106 -6.43 13.26 9.48
N ILE A 107 -5.21 12.92 9.08
CA ILE A 107 -4.77 13.02 7.68
C ILE A 107 -5.33 11.85 6.87
N TYR A 108 -4.96 10.63 7.24
CA TYR A 108 -5.56 9.40 6.74
C TYR A 108 -6.50 8.78 7.77
N ARG A 109 -7.40 7.93 7.30
CA ARG A 109 -8.17 6.98 8.11
C ARG A 109 -7.81 5.56 7.71
N ARG A 110 -7.63 4.70 8.71
CA ARG A 110 -7.47 3.26 8.49
C ARG A 110 -8.80 2.63 8.13
N LEU A 111 -8.80 1.80 7.10
CA LEU A 111 -9.97 1.06 6.61
C LEU A 111 -9.62 -0.43 6.54
N SER A 112 -10.58 -1.30 6.87
CA SER A 112 -10.51 -2.70 6.44
C SER A 112 -11.18 -2.80 5.07
N VAL A 113 -10.45 -3.29 4.08
CA VAL A 113 -10.93 -3.42 2.70
C VAL A 113 -10.89 -4.87 2.27
N LYS A 114 -11.66 -5.18 1.22
CA LYS A 114 -11.64 -6.50 0.57
C LYS A 114 -10.80 -6.40 -0.70
N VAL A 115 -9.76 -7.21 -0.80
CA VAL A 115 -8.90 -7.30 -1.99
C VAL A 115 -8.78 -8.74 -2.46
N HIS A 116 -8.46 -8.91 -3.73
CA HIS A 116 -8.30 -10.22 -4.36
C HIS A 116 -6.87 -10.42 -4.83
N SER A 117 -6.34 -11.62 -4.68
CA SER A 117 -5.08 -12.05 -5.34
C SER A 117 -5.11 -11.78 -6.85
N GLN A 118 -3.93 -11.72 -7.46
CA GLN A 118 -3.78 -11.38 -8.88
C GLN A 118 -4.51 -12.34 -9.84
N ASP A 119 -4.57 -13.63 -9.51
CA ASP A 119 -5.33 -14.63 -10.27
C ASP A 119 -6.81 -14.71 -9.86
N GLY A 120 -7.23 -13.93 -8.86
CA GLY A 120 -8.57 -13.90 -8.31
C GLY A 120 -8.95 -15.11 -7.46
N SER A 121 -8.01 -16.02 -7.17
CA SER A 121 -8.29 -17.28 -6.48
C SER A 121 -8.49 -17.12 -4.97
N GLU A 122 -7.78 -16.20 -4.35
CA GLU A 122 -7.85 -15.85 -2.93
C GLU A 122 -8.41 -14.44 -2.69
N GLU A 123 -9.13 -14.28 -1.57
CA GLU A 123 -9.65 -13.03 -1.04
C GLU A 123 -9.00 -12.70 0.31
N PHE A 124 -8.63 -11.44 0.52
CA PHE A 124 -8.00 -10.94 1.74
C PHE A 124 -8.76 -9.74 2.31
N HIS A 125 -8.64 -9.55 3.62
CA HIS A 125 -9.24 -8.43 4.35
C HIS A 125 -8.18 -7.57 5.07
N PRO A 126 -7.25 -6.93 4.34
CA PRO A 126 -6.19 -6.13 4.92
C PRO A 126 -6.71 -4.80 5.48
N TYR A 127 -5.89 -4.16 6.31
CA TYR A 127 -5.97 -2.73 6.53
C TYR A 127 -5.38 -1.96 5.34
N THR A 128 -5.90 -0.78 5.08
CA THR A 128 -5.32 0.21 4.18
C THR A 128 -5.61 1.62 4.72
N TYR A 129 -5.01 2.64 4.11
CA TYR A 129 -5.18 4.03 4.54
C TYR A 129 -5.74 4.86 3.40
N ARG A 130 -6.81 5.60 3.69
CA ARG A 130 -7.42 6.54 2.75
C ARG A 130 -7.37 7.94 3.34
N VAL A 131 -7.05 8.94 2.54
CA VAL A 131 -7.11 10.35 2.99
C VAL A 131 -8.53 10.65 3.46
N ARG A 132 -8.66 11.39 4.56
CA ARG A 132 -9.97 11.83 5.04
C ARG A 132 -10.57 12.84 4.07
N ASP A 133 -11.89 12.81 3.89
CA ASP A 133 -12.56 13.64 2.88
C ASP A 133 -12.33 15.14 3.16
N GLU A 134 -12.22 15.52 4.43
CA GLU A 134 -11.93 16.87 4.91
C GLU A 134 -10.51 17.35 4.60
N MET A 135 -9.58 16.43 4.35
CA MET A 135 -8.18 16.70 4.03
C MET A 135 -7.89 16.66 2.53
N MET A 136 -8.85 16.21 1.71
CA MET A 136 -8.71 16.17 0.27
C MET A 136 -8.89 17.56 -0.33
N ILE A 137 -7.91 18.02 -1.09
CA ILE A 137 -8.08 19.22 -1.93
C ILE A 137 -8.90 18.89 -3.19
N PRO A 138 -9.58 19.88 -3.81
CA PRO A 138 -10.26 19.69 -5.09
C PRO A 138 -9.29 19.20 -6.17
N LYS A 139 -9.75 18.32 -7.06
CA LYS A 139 -8.92 17.77 -8.16
C LYS A 139 -8.60 18.88 -9.17
N THR A 140 -7.40 19.44 -9.08
CA THR A 140 -6.85 20.47 -9.98
C THR A 140 -5.49 20.01 -10.53
N ALA A 141 -4.87 20.80 -11.43
CA ALA A 141 -3.52 20.50 -11.91
C ALA A 141 -2.44 20.51 -10.80
N ASP A 142 -2.70 21.17 -9.68
CA ASP A 142 -1.79 21.20 -8.52
C ASP A 142 -1.86 19.91 -7.68
N CYS A 143 -2.77 18.99 -8.03
CA CYS A 143 -2.93 17.69 -7.40
C CYS A 143 -1.95 16.63 -7.90
N ARG A 144 -1.02 16.97 -8.79
CA ARG A 144 -0.07 16.01 -9.35
C ARG A 144 0.92 15.51 -8.28
N PRO A 145 1.32 14.23 -8.30
CA PRO A 145 2.45 13.77 -7.50
C PRO A 145 3.75 14.44 -7.96
N SER A 146 4.79 14.40 -7.13
CA SER A 146 6.14 14.69 -7.63
C SER A 146 6.66 13.56 -8.50
N LYS A 147 7.61 13.88 -9.38
CA LYS A 147 8.30 12.88 -10.20
C LYS A 147 9.00 11.83 -9.32
N VAL A 148 9.63 12.27 -8.22
CA VAL A 148 10.25 11.36 -7.24
C VAL A 148 9.23 10.40 -6.64
N TYR A 149 8.08 10.89 -6.16
CA TYR A 149 7.05 10.04 -5.55
C TYR A 149 6.46 9.04 -6.56
N LYS A 150 6.19 9.51 -7.79
CA LYS A 150 5.72 8.65 -8.88
C LYS A 150 6.74 7.53 -9.19
N ASN A 151 8.02 7.86 -9.27
CA ASN A 151 9.08 6.87 -9.53
C ASN A 151 9.17 5.83 -8.42
N ILE A 152 9.01 6.20 -7.15
CA ILE A 152 8.95 5.24 -6.03
C ILE A 152 7.82 4.24 -6.20
N MET A 153 6.63 4.69 -6.61
CA MET A 153 5.50 3.81 -6.88
C MET A 153 5.76 2.88 -8.07
N ILE A 154 6.31 3.41 -9.17
CA ILE A 154 6.65 2.61 -10.36
C ILE A 154 7.69 1.54 -10.01
N GLU A 155 8.76 1.91 -9.30
CA GLU A 155 9.79 0.98 -8.86
C GLU A 155 9.25 -0.10 -7.93
N GLY A 156 8.46 0.28 -6.92
CA GLY A 156 7.83 -0.68 -6.02
C GLY A 156 6.85 -1.62 -6.73
N GLY A 157 6.10 -1.07 -7.71
CA GLY A 157 5.22 -1.83 -8.57
C GLY A 157 5.97 -2.89 -9.38
N LYS A 158 7.09 -2.49 -10.02
CA LYS A 158 7.96 -3.41 -10.78
C LYS A 158 8.63 -4.45 -9.87
N GLU A 159 9.17 -4.02 -8.72
CA GLU A 159 9.83 -4.88 -7.74
C GLU A 159 8.93 -6.03 -7.28
N ASN A 160 7.66 -5.73 -7.00
CA ASN A 160 6.71 -6.70 -6.46
C ASN A 160 5.85 -7.40 -7.53
N GLY A 161 6.07 -7.10 -8.81
CA GLY A 161 5.38 -7.78 -9.91
C GLY A 161 3.92 -7.37 -10.09
N LEU A 162 3.58 -6.08 -9.89
CA LEU A 162 2.27 -5.56 -10.28
C LEU A 162 2.02 -5.79 -11.79
N PRO A 163 0.76 -5.94 -12.24
CA PRO A 163 0.45 -6.10 -13.66
C PRO A 163 1.06 -4.99 -14.52
N SER A 164 1.61 -5.37 -15.68
CA SER A 164 2.36 -4.46 -16.55
C SER A 164 1.51 -3.33 -17.12
N ASP A 165 0.23 -3.60 -17.39
CA ASP A 165 -0.76 -2.60 -17.77
C ASP A 165 -0.95 -1.56 -16.66
N TYR A 166 -1.03 -1.99 -15.40
CA TYR A 166 -1.14 -1.06 -14.27
C TYR A 166 0.15 -0.28 -14.03
N ILE A 167 1.32 -0.89 -14.23
CA ILE A 167 2.60 -0.16 -14.18
C ILE A 167 2.62 0.92 -15.27
N GLN A 168 2.08 0.65 -16.46
CA GLN A 168 1.94 1.66 -17.51
C GLN A 168 0.95 2.76 -17.09
N GLU A 169 -0.19 2.40 -16.50
CA GLU A 169 -1.12 3.39 -15.91
C GLU A 169 -0.40 4.31 -14.90
N LEU A 170 0.53 3.77 -14.08
CA LEU A 170 1.34 4.58 -13.16
C LEU A 170 2.36 5.50 -13.87
N ILE A 171 2.95 5.04 -14.97
CA ILE A 171 3.91 5.82 -15.78
C ILE A 171 3.20 7.02 -16.43
N ASP A 172 1.99 6.80 -16.92
CA ASP A 172 1.18 7.78 -17.65
C ASP A 172 0.57 8.87 -16.74
N ILE A 173 0.67 8.72 -15.41
CA ILE A 173 0.29 9.78 -14.47
C ILE A 173 1.19 11.00 -14.71
N GLU A 174 0.55 12.13 -15.02
CA GLU A 174 1.23 13.42 -15.09
C GLU A 174 1.77 13.81 -13.71
N ASP A 175 3.07 14.07 -13.61
CA ASP A 175 3.72 14.57 -12.40
C ASP A 175 3.97 16.09 -12.48
N ASN A 176 4.29 16.71 -11.36
CA ASN A 176 4.56 18.15 -11.30
C ASN A 176 6.00 18.55 -11.70
N GLY A 177 6.82 17.61 -12.16
CA GLY A 177 8.21 17.82 -12.56
C GLY A 177 9.24 17.87 -11.44
N TYR A 178 8.85 17.87 -10.16
CA TYR A 178 9.81 17.90 -9.05
C TYR A 178 10.59 16.58 -8.93
N ASP A 179 11.91 16.65 -9.13
CA ASP A 179 12.86 15.52 -9.11
C ASP A 179 13.98 15.69 -8.07
N GLY A 180 13.77 16.59 -7.08
CA GLY A 180 14.77 16.96 -6.07
C GLY A 180 14.76 16.08 -4.81
N PRO A 181 15.60 16.42 -3.81
CA PRO A 181 15.61 15.72 -2.52
C PRO A 181 14.26 15.75 -1.80
N VAL A 182 13.84 14.64 -1.20
CA VAL A 182 12.58 14.54 -0.45
C VAL A 182 12.84 14.30 1.04
N GLU A 183 11.96 14.79 1.92
CA GLU A 183 12.03 14.57 3.37
C GLU A 183 11.43 13.21 3.78
N VAL A 184 11.88 12.18 3.05
CA VAL A 184 11.48 10.81 3.25
C VAL A 184 12.74 9.98 3.24
N LYS A 185 13.06 9.37 4.38
CA LYS A 185 14.16 8.42 4.45
C LYS A 185 13.79 7.24 3.55
N LEU A 186 14.63 6.96 2.57
CA LEU A 186 14.72 5.66 1.93
C LEU A 186 15.84 4.91 2.66
N ALA A 187 15.69 3.61 2.92
CA ALA A 187 16.81 2.84 3.41
C ALA A 187 17.91 2.93 2.34
N LEU A 188 18.96 3.71 2.64
CA LEU A 188 20.14 3.80 1.79
C LEU A 188 20.66 2.37 1.62
N ASN A 189 20.97 1.98 0.39
CA ASN A 189 21.61 0.71 0.13
C ASN A 189 22.79 0.54 1.10
N LEU A 190 22.74 -0.49 1.94
CA LEU A 190 23.89 -1.00 2.69
C LEU A 190 24.89 -1.67 1.73
N LYS A 191 25.36 -0.89 0.75
CA LYS A 191 26.50 -1.20 -0.11
C LYS A 191 27.31 0.09 -0.32
N MET A 192 27.82 0.61 0.78
CA MET A 192 29.13 1.25 0.81
C MET A 192 29.93 0.58 1.93
N GLU A 193 30.24 -0.70 1.75
CA GLU A 193 31.35 -1.33 2.45
C GLU A 193 32.45 -1.57 1.42
N GLN A 194 33.62 -1.03 1.75
CA GLN A 194 34.95 -1.37 1.25
C GLN A 194 35.30 -0.91 -0.17
N ASN A 195 35.69 0.36 -0.30
CA ASN A 195 36.71 0.79 -1.27
C ASN A 195 37.53 2.00 -0.76
N GLU A 196 37.83 2.01 0.54
CA GLU A 196 38.96 2.77 1.10
C GLU A 196 39.90 1.77 1.78
N ASN A 197 40.52 0.90 0.99
CA ASN A 197 41.71 0.14 1.38
C ASN A 197 42.44 -0.39 0.13
N SER A 198 42.78 0.52 -0.78
CA SER A 198 43.85 0.31 -1.76
C SER A 198 44.03 1.57 -2.58
N SER A 199 44.85 2.50 -2.10
CA SER A 199 45.80 3.29 -2.91
C SER A 199 46.64 4.20 -2.01
N SER A 200 47.94 3.90 -2.01
CA SER A 200 49.10 4.67 -1.52
C SER A 200 49.46 4.51 -0.04
#